data_AF-A0A0M7AZJ2-F1
#
_entry.id   AF-A0A0M7AZJ2-F1
#
_cell.length_a   1.000
_cell.length_b   1.000
_cell.length_c   1.000
_cell.angle_alpha   90.00
_cell.angle_beta   90.00
_cell.angle_gamma   90.00
#
_symmetry.space_group_name_H-M   'P 1'
#
loop_
_entity.id
_entity.type
_entity.pdbx_description
1 polymer ?
#
loop_
_entity_poly.entity_id
_entity_poly.type
_entity_poly.pdbx_seq_one_letter_code
_entity_poly.pdbx_strand_id
1 'polypeptide(L)'
;MKRNIKGLTAGLSPLSRQTILQVESLAGAADVIETVDEARRAQKFDFDGNLMRTWPELVEEMGAGLGFQSGNNGYDFVLAAYRDCMRDVIDDHEAGVLLVISNAGRLLNRDRKYSFSQWVELIGDVALYAGETITDGQWWDRGPRYFKVILEVASSARTSRRS
;
A
#
# COMPACT_ATOMS: atom_id res chain seq x y z
N MET A 1 49.77 18.74 30.83
CA MET A 1 48.59 18.02 31.36
C MET A 1 47.81 17.48 30.17
N LYS A 2 47.82 16.16 29.95
CA LYS A 2 47.20 15.46 28.82
C LYS A 2 45.72 15.20 29.14
N ARG A 3 44.79 15.46 28.22
CA ARG A 3 43.54 14.71 28.11
C ARG A 3 43.30 14.34 26.65
N ASN A 4 43.42 13.03 26.44
CA ASN A 4 43.12 12.25 25.26
C ASN A 4 41.62 11.93 25.32
N ILE A 5 40.85 12.21 24.27
CA ILE A 5 39.55 11.54 24.05
C ILE A 5 39.54 11.06 22.59
N LYS A 6 39.80 9.76 22.45
CA LYS A 6 39.52 8.95 21.26
C LYS A 6 38.10 8.37 21.41
N GLY A 7 37.40 8.22 20.28
CA GLY A 7 36.16 7.44 20.11
C GLY A 7 34.91 8.31 20.03
N LEU A 8 33.94 8.12 19.14
CA LEU A 8 33.64 7.03 18.22
C LEU A 8 33.20 7.63 16.86
N THR A 9 33.87 7.26 15.78
CA THR A 9 33.27 7.21 14.44
C THR A 9 32.39 5.97 14.38
N ALA A 10 31.14 6.09 14.81
CA ALA A 10 30.13 5.08 14.50
C ALA A 10 29.57 5.39 13.11
N GLY A 11 29.82 4.49 12.17
CA GLY A 11 29.37 4.59 10.80
C GLY A 11 27.86 4.78 10.71
N LEU A 12 27.44 5.92 10.20
CA LEU A 12 26.14 6.06 9.60
C LEU A 12 26.22 5.39 8.23
N SER A 13 25.74 4.15 8.16
CA SER A 13 25.39 3.51 6.90
C SER A 13 24.52 4.48 6.10
N PRO A 14 24.74 4.63 4.77
CA PRO A 14 23.88 5.50 3.98
C PRO A 14 22.49 4.88 4.00
N LEU A 15 21.57 5.53 4.72
CA LEU A 15 20.14 5.27 4.66
C LEU A 15 19.79 5.18 3.17
N SER A 16 19.38 3.99 2.75
CA SER A 16 18.71 3.77 1.47
C SER A 16 17.66 4.86 1.34
N ARG A 17 17.84 5.76 0.36
CA ARG A 17 16.81 6.73 0.01
C ARG A 17 15.61 5.91 -0.49
N GLN A 18 14.66 5.64 0.41
CA GLN A 18 13.33 5.26 0.01
C GLN A 18 12.77 6.47 -0.74
N THR A 19 12.70 6.37 -2.06
CA THR A 19 11.87 7.28 -2.83
C THR A 19 10.44 6.87 -2.50
N ILE A 20 9.80 7.60 -1.58
CA ILE A 20 8.36 7.54 -1.40
C ILE A 20 7.77 8.16 -2.65
N LEU A 21 7.31 7.33 -3.59
CA LEU A 21 6.42 7.78 -4.64
C LEU A 21 5.07 8.06 -3.98
N GLN A 22 4.81 9.34 -3.69
CA GLN A 22 3.51 9.81 -3.25
C GLN A 22 2.59 9.80 -4.47
N VAL A 23 1.66 8.83 -4.50
CA VAL A 23 0.58 8.84 -5.48
C VAL A 23 -0.49 9.79 -4.94
N GLU A 24 -0.44 11.05 -5.37
CA GLU A 24 -1.49 12.03 -5.09
C GLU A 24 -2.60 11.91 -6.14
N SER A 25 -3.81 11.56 -5.73
CA SER A 25 -5.01 11.84 -6.51
C SER A 25 -5.38 13.32 -6.31
N LEU A 26 -4.90 14.18 -7.20
CA LEU A 26 -5.25 15.60 -7.23
C LEU A 26 -6.57 15.81 -7.98
N ALA A 27 -7.69 15.44 -7.35
CA ALA A 27 -9.01 16.00 -7.66
C ALA A 27 -10.03 15.70 -6.55
N GLY A 28 -10.13 16.59 -5.56
CA GLY A 28 -11.38 16.80 -4.84
C GLY A 28 -11.73 15.92 -3.63
N ALA A 29 -10.80 15.11 -3.10
CA ALA A 29 -11.01 14.48 -1.80
C ALA A 29 -10.58 15.45 -0.68
N ALA A 30 -11.54 16.19 -0.12
CA ALA A 30 -11.33 16.85 1.15
C ALA A 30 -10.99 15.76 2.20
N ASP A 31 -9.88 15.95 2.89
CA ASP A 31 -9.39 15.12 4.00
C ASP A 31 -8.95 13.68 3.62
N VAL A 32 -7.86 13.57 2.82
CA VAL A 32 -6.94 12.46 3.06
C VAL A 32 -6.36 12.69 4.45
N ILE A 33 -6.82 11.88 5.39
CA ILE A 33 -6.43 11.90 6.79
C ILE A 33 -4.94 11.50 6.89
N GLU A 34 -4.04 12.48 7.06
CA GLU A 34 -2.58 12.33 6.95
C GLU A 34 -1.82 12.43 8.30
N THR A 35 -2.44 12.10 9.45
CA THR A 35 -1.68 12.20 10.71
C THR A 35 -0.80 10.98 10.95
N VAL A 36 0.40 11.22 11.51
CA VAL A 36 1.33 10.16 11.95
C VAL A 36 0.67 9.22 12.97
N ASP A 37 -0.27 9.74 13.77
CA ASP A 37 -0.94 8.96 14.81
C ASP A 37 -2.05 8.05 14.26
N GLU A 38 -2.64 8.38 13.11
CA GLU A 38 -3.55 7.47 12.39
C GLU A 38 -2.77 6.38 11.66
N ALA A 39 -1.66 6.73 11.01
CA ALA A 39 -0.76 5.74 10.41
C ALA A 39 -0.22 4.72 11.43
N ARG A 40 -0.04 5.12 12.70
CA ARG A 40 0.39 4.22 13.80
C ARG A 40 -0.71 3.27 14.29
N ARG A 41 -1.98 3.66 14.15
CA ARG A 41 -3.14 2.88 14.60
C ARG A 41 -3.70 1.98 13.51
N ALA A 42 -3.52 2.38 12.25
CA ALA A 42 -3.94 1.61 11.09
C ALA A 42 -3.30 0.21 11.08
N GLN A 43 -4.09 -0.78 10.64
CA GLN A 43 -3.57 -2.12 10.42
C GLN A 43 -2.63 -2.08 9.21
N LYS A 44 -1.38 -2.46 9.44
CA LYS A 44 -0.37 -2.52 8.39
C LYS A 44 -0.38 -3.91 7.74
N PHE A 45 -0.33 -3.92 6.42
CA PHE A 45 -0.11 -5.11 5.59
C PHE A 45 1.11 -4.90 4.71
N ASP A 46 2.04 -5.84 4.77
CA ASP A 46 3.29 -5.82 4.00
C ASP A 46 3.22 -6.87 2.88
N PHE A 47 3.57 -6.47 1.65
CA PHE A 47 3.58 -7.33 0.47
C PHE A 47 4.89 -7.20 -0.30
N ASP A 48 5.24 -8.25 -1.06
CA ASP A 48 6.37 -8.22 -2.01
C ASP A 48 5.85 -8.13 -3.46
N GLY A 49 6.08 -6.98 -4.09
CA GLY A 49 5.74 -6.73 -5.50
C GLY A 49 6.44 -7.68 -6.48
N ASN A 50 7.50 -8.40 -6.07
CA ASN A 50 8.07 -9.47 -6.90
C ASN A 50 7.13 -10.65 -7.09
N LEU A 51 6.20 -10.89 -6.16
CA LEU A 51 5.22 -11.97 -6.18
C LEU A 51 3.93 -11.59 -6.90
N MET A 52 3.80 -10.34 -7.38
CA MET A 52 2.56 -9.77 -7.90
C MET A 52 2.75 -9.18 -9.32
N ARG A 53 3.33 -9.95 -10.24
CA ARG A 53 3.73 -9.46 -11.58
C ARG A 53 2.61 -9.56 -12.61
N THR A 54 1.60 -10.36 -12.32
CA THR A 54 0.37 -10.56 -13.08
C THR A 54 -0.83 -10.38 -12.18
N TRP A 55 -2.01 -10.19 -12.76
CA TRP A 55 -3.23 -10.03 -11.97
C TRP A 55 -3.59 -11.23 -11.09
N PRO A 56 -3.54 -12.49 -11.58
CA PRO A 56 -3.81 -13.64 -10.72
C PRO A 56 -2.85 -13.72 -9.52
N GLU A 57 -1.58 -13.44 -9.75
CA GLU A 57 -0.55 -13.39 -8.70
C GLU A 57 -0.81 -12.28 -7.66
N LEU A 58 -1.24 -11.09 -8.11
CA LEU A 58 -1.63 -10.01 -7.19
C LEU A 58 -2.85 -10.41 -6.34
N VAL A 59 -3.87 -11.00 -6.96
CA VAL A 59 -5.08 -11.45 -6.28
C VAL A 59 -4.75 -12.54 -5.26
N GLU A 60 -3.86 -13.48 -5.61
CA GLU A 60 -3.42 -14.56 -4.72
C GLU A 60 -2.66 -13.99 -3.51
N GLU A 61 -1.63 -13.18 -3.74
CA GLU A 61 -0.79 -12.61 -2.69
C GLU A 61 -1.58 -11.69 -1.76
N MET A 62 -2.31 -10.72 -2.33
CA MET A 62 -3.10 -9.78 -1.53
C MET A 62 -4.32 -10.45 -0.92
N GLY A 63 -4.97 -11.37 -1.61
CA GLY A 63 -6.12 -12.10 -1.08
C GLY A 63 -5.75 -12.94 0.12
N ALA A 64 -4.60 -13.62 0.10
CA ALA A 64 -4.09 -14.35 1.24
C ALA A 64 -3.73 -13.41 2.42
N GLY A 65 -3.06 -12.29 2.15
CA GLY A 65 -2.62 -11.36 3.20
C GLY A 65 -3.75 -10.51 3.81
N LEU A 66 -4.78 -10.19 3.03
CA LEU A 66 -5.93 -9.40 3.46
C LEU A 66 -7.13 -10.26 3.90
N GLY A 67 -7.04 -11.58 3.74
CA GLY A 67 -8.11 -12.49 4.14
C GLY A 67 -9.35 -12.39 3.26
N PHE A 68 -9.18 -12.14 1.95
CA PHE A 68 -10.32 -12.13 1.02
C PHE A 68 -11.08 -13.45 1.13
N GLN A 69 -12.36 -13.37 1.50
CA GLN A 69 -13.22 -14.55 1.59
C GLN A 69 -13.57 -14.99 0.17
N SER A 70 -12.71 -15.82 -0.44
CA SER A 70 -13.08 -16.52 -1.66
C SER A 70 -14.14 -17.56 -1.29
N GLY A 71 -15.40 -17.18 -1.35
CA GLY A 71 -16.48 -18.16 -1.44
C GLY A 71 -16.17 -19.02 -2.67
N ASN A 72 -15.73 -20.27 -2.43
CA ASN A 72 -15.46 -21.33 -3.40
C ASN A 72 -16.10 -21.04 -4.76
N ASN A 73 -15.29 -20.73 -5.77
CA ASN A 73 -15.54 -20.88 -7.21
C ASN A 73 -14.34 -20.24 -7.92
N GLY A 74 -13.76 -20.89 -8.91
CA GLY A 74 -12.61 -20.36 -9.67
C GLY A 74 -12.99 -19.08 -10.46
N TYR A 75 -13.12 -17.97 -9.75
CA TYR A 75 -13.46 -16.67 -10.29
C TYR A 75 -12.32 -16.21 -11.20
N ASP A 76 -12.67 -15.75 -12.41
CA ASP A 76 -11.95 -14.64 -13.01
C ASP A 76 -12.19 -13.48 -12.04
N PHE A 77 -11.27 -13.30 -11.09
CA PHE A 77 -11.40 -12.32 -10.02
C PHE A 77 -11.22 -10.94 -10.64
N VAL A 78 -12.24 -10.43 -11.34
CA VAL A 78 -12.15 -9.17 -12.09
C VAL A 78 -11.96 -7.97 -11.14
N LEU A 79 -11.55 -6.83 -11.69
CA LEU A 79 -11.36 -5.58 -10.93
C LEU A 79 -12.56 -5.23 -10.01
N ALA A 80 -13.79 -5.48 -10.44
CA ALA A 80 -14.97 -5.22 -9.61
C ALA A 80 -15.00 -6.07 -8.33
N ALA A 81 -14.74 -7.38 -8.43
CA ALA A 81 -14.69 -8.27 -7.27
C ALA A 81 -13.54 -7.89 -6.33
N TYR A 82 -12.38 -7.53 -6.89
CA TYR A 82 -11.25 -7.04 -6.08
C TYR A 82 -11.59 -5.76 -5.33
N ARG A 83 -12.30 -4.82 -5.96
CA ARG A 83 -12.77 -3.60 -5.32
C ARG A 83 -13.70 -3.92 -4.15
N ASP A 84 -14.66 -4.80 -4.34
CA ASP A 84 -15.61 -5.15 -3.28
C ASP A 84 -14.89 -5.81 -2.09
N CYS A 85 -13.98 -6.75 -2.33
CA CYS A 85 -13.17 -7.32 -1.25
C CYS A 85 -12.29 -6.27 -0.55
N MET A 86 -11.72 -5.31 -1.27
CA MET A 86 -10.98 -4.21 -0.65
C MET A 86 -11.87 -3.32 0.22
N ARG A 87 -13.14 -3.12 -0.15
CA ARG A 87 -14.11 -2.38 0.68
C ARG A 87 -14.42 -3.13 1.96
N ASP A 88 -14.62 -4.44 1.90
CA ASP A 88 -14.80 -5.29 3.08
C ASP A 88 -13.58 -5.16 4.01
N VAL A 89 -12.36 -5.17 3.46
CA VAL A 89 -11.14 -4.93 4.23
C VAL A 89 -11.16 -3.55 4.90
N ILE A 90 -11.60 -2.50 4.21
CA ILE A 90 -11.75 -1.18 4.83
C ILE A 90 -12.75 -1.25 5.98
N ASP A 91 -13.90 -1.91 5.80
CA ASP A 91 -15.01 -1.98 6.77
C ASP A 91 -14.73 -2.88 7.98
N ASP A 92 -13.81 -3.85 7.85
CA ASP A 92 -13.35 -4.68 8.95
C ASP A 92 -12.25 -4.02 9.81
N HIS A 93 -11.63 -2.94 9.31
CA HIS A 93 -10.51 -2.26 9.98
C HIS A 93 -10.88 -0.82 10.40
N GLU A 94 -11.49 -0.67 11.58
CA GLU A 94 -11.98 0.62 12.09
C GLU A 94 -10.88 1.69 12.17
N ALA A 95 -9.67 1.31 12.58
CA ALA A 95 -8.52 2.21 12.66
C ALA A 95 -7.90 2.55 11.29
N GLY A 96 -8.41 1.95 10.21
CA GLY A 96 -7.90 2.10 8.86
C GLY A 96 -6.81 1.10 8.48
N VAL A 97 -6.33 1.24 7.25
CA VAL A 97 -5.47 0.26 6.56
C VAL A 97 -4.27 0.96 5.92
N LEU A 98 -3.09 0.40 6.14
CA LEU A 98 -1.86 0.80 5.48
C LEU A 98 -1.29 -0.37 4.70
N LEU A 99 -1.28 -0.27 3.37
CA LEU A 99 -0.64 -1.25 2.50
C LEU A 99 0.77 -0.79 2.18
N VAL A 100 1.76 -1.65 2.37
CA VAL A 100 3.15 -1.41 1.98
C VAL A 100 3.57 -2.48 1.00
N ILE A 101 3.84 -2.10 -0.24
CA ILE A 101 4.29 -3.00 -1.30
C ILE A 101 5.76 -2.72 -1.57
N SER A 102 6.61 -3.62 -1.08
CA SER A 102 8.04 -3.62 -1.38
C SER A 102 8.31 -4.05 -2.82
N ASN A 103 9.46 -3.68 -3.38
CA ASN A 103 9.86 -4.06 -4.75
C ASN A 103 8.81 -3.75 -5.85
N ALA A 104 8.03 -2.69 -5.69
CA ALA A 104 6.88 -2.37 -6.53
C ALA A 104 7.22 -2.00 -7.99
N GLY A 105 8.51 -1.84 -8.33
CA GLY A 105 8.96 -1.40 -9.66
C GLY A 105 8.61 -2.32 -10.83
N ARG A 106 8.04 -3.50 -10.56
CA ARG A 106 7.55 -4.45 -11.60
C ARG A 106 6.11 -4.92 -11.36
N LEU A 107 5.38 -4.27 -10.46
CA LEU A 107 4.00 -4.63 -10.14
C LEU A 107 3.15 -4.62 -11.41
N LEU A 108 2.44 -5.73 -11.68
CA LEU A 108 1.57 -5.90 -12.85
C LEU A 108 2.20 -5.60 -14.23
N ASN A 109 3.53 -5.52 -14.36
CA ASN A 109 4.19 -5.08 -15.58
C ASN A 109 4.12 -6.11 -16.73
N ARG A 110 3.59 -7.31 -16.45
CA ARG A 110 3.39 -8.38 -17.46
C ARG A 110 1.93 -8.54 -17.87
N ASP A 111 1.00 -7.89 -17.18
CA ASP A 111 -0.42 -8.02 -17.44
C ASP A 111 -0.92 -6.96 -18.44
N ARG A 112 -1.47 -7.42 -19.56
CA ARG A 112 -2.05 -6.53 -20.59
C ARG A 112 -3.51 -6.15 -20.31
N LYS A 113 -4.24 -6.97 -19.54
CA LYS A 113 -5.68 -6.80 -19.29
C LYS A 113 -5.93 -5.97 -18.03
N TYR A 114 -5.08 -6.13 -17.03
CA TYR A 114 -5.17 -5.52 -15.70
C TYR A 114 -3.83 -4.86 -15.36
N SER A 115 -3.42 -3.96 -16.23
CA SER A 115 -2.16 -3.22 -16.11
C SER A 115 -2.08 -2.41 -14.81
N PHE A 116 -0.87 -2.01 -14.42
CA PHE A 116 -0.65 -1.22 -13.20
C PHE A 116 -1.52 0.03 -13.10
N SER A 117 -1.80 0.73 -14.20
CA SER A 117 -2.66 1.94 -14.18
C SER A 117 -4.10 1.64 -13.77
N GLN A 118 -4.69 0.54 -14.27
CA GLN A 118 -6.06 0.15 -13.91
C GLN A 118 -6.16 -0.28 -12.45
N TRP A 119 -5.10 -0.91 -11.92
CA TRP A 119 -5.05 -1.21 -10.49
C TRP A 119 -4.93 0.06 -9.65
N VAL A 120 -4.11 1.04 -10.07
CA VAL A 120 -4.03 2.35 -9.39
C VAL A 120 -5.38 3.08 -9.40
N GLU A 121 -6.10 3.07 -10.52
CA GLU A 121 -7.46 3.63 -10.60
C GLU A 121 -8.41 2.96 -9.60
N LEU A 122 -8.39 1.62 -9.53
CA LEU A 122 -9.18 0.88 -8.55
C LEU A 122 -8.81 1.27 -7.11
N ILE A 123 -7.53 1.35 -6.78
CA ILE A 123 -7.06 1.74 -5.45
C ILE A 123 -7.49 3.17 -5.11
N GLY A 124 -7.55 4.06 -6.11
CA GLY A 124 -8.14 5.39 -5.97
C GLY A 124 -9.62 5.34 -5.57
N ASP A 125 -10.42 4.49 -6.22
CA ASP A 125 -11.83 4.30 -5.86
C ASP A 125 -11.99 3.75 -4.43
N VAL A 126 -11.10 2.85 -3.99
CA VAL A 126 -11.08 2.34 -2.61
C VAL A 126 -10.71 3.44 -1.63
N ALA A 127 -9.76 4.33 -1.98
CA ALA A 127 -9.40 5.47 -1.14
C ALA A 127 -10.56 6.46 -0.98
N LEU A 128 -11.32 6.73 -2.06
CA LEU A 128 -12.53 7.54 -1.99
C LEU A 128 -13.56 6.90 -1.04
N TYR A 129 -13.82 5.60 -1.18
CA TYR A 129 -14.72 4.86 -0.29
C TYR A 129 -14.29 4.89 1.18
N ALA A 130 -12.98 4.79 1.45
CA ALA A 130 -12.44 4.90 2.80
C ALA A 130 -12.68 6.30 3.39
N GLY A 131 -12.57 7.35 2.58
CA GLY A 131 -12.84 8.74 2.97
C GLY A 131 -14.32 9.08 3.18
N GLU A 132 -15.25 8.24 2.73
CA GLU A 132 -16.69 8.48 2.87
C GLU A 132 -17.16 8.36 4.33
N THR A 133 -18.04 9.28 4.71
CA THR A 133 -18.91 9.08 5.89
C THR A 133 -20.18 8.38 5.41
N ILE A 134 -20.44 7.19 5.95
CA ILE A 134 -21.64 6.41 5.69
C ILE A 134 -22.61 6.65 6.85
N THR A 135 -23.76 7.22 6.55
CA THR A 135 -24.81 7.50 7.54
C THR A 135 -26.17 7.32 6.89
N ASP A 136 -26.58 6.06 6.74
CA ASP A 136 -27.87 5.66 6.18
C ASP A 136 -28.81 5.05 7.25
N GLY A 137 -28.39 5.05 8.52
CA GLY A 137 -29.15 4.56 9.65
C GLY A 137 -29.07 3.04 9.83
N GLN A 138 -28.16 2.38 9.13
CA GLN A 138 -27.89 0.95 9.27
C GLN A 138 -26.78 0.69 10.28
N TRP A 139 -26.65 -0.56 10.71
CA TRP A 139 -25.67 -0.94 11.73
C TRP A 139 -24.20 -0.81 11.28
N TRP A 140 -23.98 -0.58 9.99
CA TRP A 140 -22.66 -0.32 9.38
C TRP A 140 -22.36 1.17 9.17
N ASP A 141 -23.17 2.08 9.71
CA ASP A 141 -22.87 3.51 9.73
C ASP A 141 -21.46 3.75 10.31
N ARG A 142 -20.67 4.55 9.60
CA ARG A 142 -19.27 4.80 9.96
C ARG A 142 -18.75 6.14 9.48
N GLY A 143 -17.77 6.67 10.20
CA GLY A 143 -16.97 7.79 9.73
C GLY A 143 -15.94 7.37 8.66
N PRO A 144 -15.17 8.36 8.16
CA PRO A 144 -14.02 8.11 7.31
C PRO A 144 -12.98 7.24 8.02
N ARG A 145 -12.25 6.43 7.24
CA ARG A 145 -11.19 5.54 7.71
C ARG A 145 -9.89 5.88 7.00
N TYR A 146 -8.79 5.77 7.73
CA TYR A 146 -7.46 5.94 7.16
C TYR A 146 -7.21 4.87 6.10
N PHE A 147 -6.79 5.25 4.90
CA PHE A 147 -6.32 4.31 3.89
C PHE A 147 -5.11 4.89 3.16
N LYS A 148 -4.04 4.11 3.08
CA LYS A 148 -2.84 4.51 2.37
C LYS A 148 -2.15 3.31 1.73
N VAL A 149 -1.61 3.53 0.55
CA VAL A 149 -0.75 2.57 -0.14
C VAL A 149 0.63 3.19 -0.34
N ILE A 150 1.67 2.48 0.09
CA ILE A 150 3.07 2.84 -0.11
C ILE A 150 3.67 1.86 -1.10
N LEU A 151 4.20 2.37 -2.20
CA LEU A 151 4.93 1.59 -3.20
C LEU A 151 6.42 1.86 -3.03
N GLU A 152 7.16 0.89 -2.50
CA GLU A 152 8.60 1.01 -2.36
C GLU A 152 9.29 0.43 -3.60
N VAL A 153 9.95 1.30 -4.35
CA VAL A 153 10.82 0.89 -5.45
C VAL A 153 12.25 0.86 -4.94
N ALA A 154 12.90 -0.30 -5.02
CA ALA A 154 14.31 -0.41 -4.65
C ALA A 154 15.13 0.60 -5.46
N SER A 155 15.74 1.58 -4.79
CA SER A 155 16.70 2.46 -5.44
C SER A 155 17.87 1.57 -5.84
N SER A 156 18.07 1.36 -7.15
CA SER A 156 19.28 0.69 -7.62
C SER A 156 20.46 1.57 -7.22
N ALA A 157 21.12 1.24 -6.12
CA ALA A 157 22.42 1.81 -5.78
C ALA A 157 23.34 1.44 -6.94
N ARG A 158 23.55 2.40 -7.84
CA ARG A 158 24.48 2.28 -8.96
C ARG A 158 25.87 2.12 -8.33
N THR A 159 26.32 0.88 -8.16
CA THR A 159 27.69 0.56 -7.76
C THR A 159 28.60 1.19 -8.81
N SER A 160 29.11 2.37 -8.48
CA SER A 160 30.21 3.02 -9.17
C SER A 160 31.42 2.09 -9.04
N ARG A 161 31.57 1.17 -10.00
CA ARG A 161 32.84 0.51 -10.29
C ARG A 161 33.80 1.61 -10.71
N ARG A 162 34.59 2.13 -9.76
CA ARG A 162 35.83 2.81 -10.11
C ARG A 162 36.85 1.72 -10.45
N SER A 163 37.28 1.77 -11.71
CA SER A 163 38.49 1.15 -12.23
C SER A 163 39.73 1.77 -11.60
#